data_AF-A0A3L7PKS7-F1
#
_entry.id   AF-A0A3L7PKS7-F1
#
_cell.length_a   1.000
_cell.length_b   1.000
_cell.length_c   1.000
_cell.angle_alpha   90.00
_cell.angle_beta   90.00
_cell.angle_gamma   90.00
#
_symmetry.space_group_name_H-M   'P 1'
#
loop_
_entity.id
_entity.type
_entity.pdbx_description
1 polymer ?
#
loop_
_entity_poly.entity_id
_entity_poly.type
_entity_poly.pdbx_seq_one_letter_code
_entity_poly.pdbx_strand_id
1 'polypeptide(L)'
;MRSEHQRIGGALDVLTRGIFPFFERELLAVYGSKWEEVARASFRGQSPSAAQNNLWDAHAILTVMWEQWNAVFRYRMGMPERSLVSELRDFRNRWAHQATFTEDDSYRVLDSAQRLLLAAGAVDEVEEIEDRKIEVLRSKLGRRVNEEQARVRFNHVRLTDVVLYVICGVAIISTTFLVFGATHLGPVLLITAFTAFVFGYFIYQRVTATTPVYGVRECQKCSKVIYSEVCPYCDPPSRSSSSIINGRGSSLMFPPFRDVPTEVKP
;
A
#
# COMPACT_ATOMS: atom_id res chain seq x y z
N MET A 1 1.98 9.08 -7.63
CA MET A 1 1.08 8.29 -6.79
C MET A 1 -0.27 8.42 -7.46
N ARG A 2 -1.01 7.35 -7.78
CA ARG A 2 -2.46 7.54 -7.69
C ARG A 2 -2.70 7.64 -6.21
N SER A 3 -2.92 8.86 -5.70
CA SER A 3 -3.23 9.04 -4.28
C SER A 3 -4.45 8.19 -3.93
N GLU A 4 -4.59 7.79 -2.67
CA GLU A 4 -5.83 7.15 -2.19
C GLU A 4 -7.04 8.03 -2.54
N HIS A 5 -6.84 9.34 -2.49
CA HIS A 5 -7.77 10.35 -2.99
C HIS A 5 -8.15 10.15 -4.48
N GLN A 6 -7.19 9.88 -5.37
CA GLN A 6 -7.46 9.56 -6.78
C GLN A 6 -8.16 8.20 -6.95
N ARG A 7 -7.84 7.19 -6.12
CA ARG A 7 -8.53 5.90 -6.15
C ARG A 7 -10.00 6.05 -5.79
N ILE A 8 -10.29 6.80 -4.73
CA ILE A 8 -11.65 7.13 -4.28
C ILE A 8 -12.38 7.96 -5.33
N GLY A 9 -11.75 9.00 -5.89
CA GLY A 9 -12.34 9.82 -6.96
C GLY A 9 -12.74 8.97 -8.16
N GLY A 10 -11.82 8.11 -8.62
CA GLY A 10 -12.12 7.18 -9.71
C GLY A 10 -13.23 6.18 -9.38
N ALA A 11 -13.37 5.74 -8.13
CA ALA A 11 -14.46 4.86 -7.70
C ALA A 11 -15.82 5.59 -7.74
N LEU A 12 -15.84 6.85 -7.29
CA LEU A 12 -17.03 7.71 -7.35
C LEU A 12 -17.45 8.00 -8.79
N ASP A 13 -16.50 8.18 -9.71
CA ASP A 13 -16.80 8.39 -11.13
C ASP A 13 -17.47 7.16 -11.78
N VAL A 14 -16.95 5.96 -11.49
CA VAL A 14 -17.53 4.69 -11.96
C VAL A 14 -18.92 4.48 -11.34
N LEU A 15 -19.06 4.77 -10.04
CA LEU A 15 -20.35 4.72 -9.35
C LEU A 15 -21.38 5.63 -10.03
N THR A 16 -21.03 6.90 -10.26
CA THR A 16 -21.90 7.88 -10.91
C THR A 16 -22.36 7.40 -12.29
N ARG A 17 -21.43 6.91 -13.11
CA ARG A 17 -21.76 6.41 -14.45
C ARG A 17 -22.70 5.20 -14.41
N GLY A 18 -22.42 4.21 -13.58
CA GLY A 18 -23.21 2.97 -13.55
C GLY A 18 -24.58 3.14 -12.88
N ILE A 19 -24.68 4.01 -11.88
CA ILE A 19 -25.94 4.21 -11.16
C ILE A 19 -26.91 5.14 -11.90
N PHE A 20 -26.40 6.01 -12.78
CA PHE A 20 -27.21 7.04 -13.44
C PHE A 20 -28.42 6.48 -14.23
N PRO A 21 -28.28 5.43 -15.05
CA PRO A 21 -29.43 4.86 -15.78
C PRO A 21 -30.52 4.28 -14.86
N PHE A 22 -30.13 3.70 -13.72
CA PHE A 22 -31.07 3.26 -12.69
C PHE A 22 -31.75 4.48 -12.05
N PHE A 23 -30.95 5.46 -11.62
CA PHE A 23 -31.40 6.67 -10.96
C PHE A 23 -32.43 7.44 -11.78
N GLU A 24 -32.14 7.71 -13.05
CA GLU A 24 -33.03 8.41 -13.97
C GLU A 24 -34.32 7.63 -14.19
N ARG A 25 -34.24 6.32 -14.44
CA ARG A 25 -35.42 5.48 -14.68
C ARG A 25 -36.39 5.45 -13.49
N GLU A 26 -35.88 5.28 -12.27
CA GLU A 26 -36.75 5.23 -11.08
C GLU A 26 -37.40 6.59 -10.80
N LEU A 27 -36.66 7.70 -11.00
CA LEU A 27 -37.22 9.04 -10.87
C LEU A 27 -38.25 9.38 -11.95
N LEU A 28 -38.00 8.99 -13.20
CA LEU A 28 -38.96 9.09 -14.31
C LEU A 28 -40.24 8.29 -14.03
N ALA A 29 -40.11 7.10 -13.45
CA ALA A 29 -41.27 6.25 -13.14
C ALA A 29 -42.22 6.88 -12.11
N VAL A 30 -41.69 7.67 -11.16
CA VAL A 30 -42.51 8.33 -10.12
C VAL A 30 -42.96 9.73 -10.52
N TYR A 31 -42.07 10.54 -11.11
CA TYR A 31 -42.31 11.97 -11.33
C TYR A 31 -42.51 12.36 -12.81
N GLY A 32 -42.33 11.43 -13.75
CA GLY A 32 -42.46 11.69 -15.17
C GLY A 32 -41.49 12.77 -15.66
N SER A 33 -41.93 13.63 -16.58
CA SER A 33 -41.09 14.67 -17.18
C SER A 33 -40.57 15.73 -16.20
N LYS A 34 -41.14 15.81 -14.99
CA LYS A 34 -40.72 16.78 -13.95
C LYS A 34 -39.66 16.25 -12.99
N TRP A 35 -39.13 15.05 -13.26
CA TRP A 35 -38.20 14.39 -12.35
C TRP A 35 -36.96 15.23 -12.04
N GLU A 36 -36.40 15.94 -13.03
CA GLU A 36 -35.23 16.81 -12.83
C GLU A 36 -35.52 17.95 -11.87
N GLU A 37 -36.71 18.58 -11.97
CA GLU A 37 -37.10 19.68 -11.09
C GLU A 37 -37.21 19.21 -9.63
N VAL A 38 -37.79 18.02 -9.43
CA VAL A 38 -37.94 17.41 -8.10
C VAL A 38 -36.57 17.01 -7.54
N ALA A 39 -35.72 16.38 -8.36
CA ALA A 39 -34.37 16.02 -7.97
C ALA A 39 -33.55 17.27 -7.58
N ARG A 40 -33.64 18.35 -8.36
CA ARG A 40 -32.99 19.65 -8.04
C ARG A 40 -33.56 20.30 -6.77
N ALA A 41 -34.84 20.09 -6.47
CA ALA A 41 -35.44 20.61 -5.24
C ALA A 41 -34.85 19.96 -3.97
N SER A 42 -34.26 18.76 -4.10
CA SER A 42 -33.60 18.07 -2.97
C SER A 42 -32.34 18.78 -2.47
N PHE A 43 -31.83 19.79 -3.20
CA PHE A 43 -30.68 20.60 -2.78
C PHE A 43 -31.05 21.94 -2.13
N ARG A 44 -32.33 22.27 -1.93
CA ARG A 44 -32.75 23.54 -1.32
C ARG A 44 -32.27 23.61 0.14
N GLY A 45 -31.10 24.21 0.36
CA GLY A 45 -30.40 24.28 1.64
C GLY A 45 -28.89 23.95 1.57
N GLN A 46 -28.39 23.44 0.45
CA GLN A 46 -26.97 23.13 0.21
C GLN A 46 -26.37 24.11 -0.83
N SER A 47 -25.05 24.35 -0.75
CA SER A 47 -24.36 25.43 -1.48
C SER A 47 -24.64 25.43 -3.00
N PRO A 48 -24.85 26.60 -3.66
CA PRO A 48 -25.25 26.72 -5.07
C PRO A 48 -24.25 26.16 -6.10
N SER A 49 -23.03 25.82 -5.68
CA SER A 49 -21.95 25.40 -6.58
C SER A 49 -22.24 24.09 -7.34
N ALA A 50 -23.15 23.25 -6.85
CA ALA A 50 -23.53 21.99 -7.52
C ALA A 50 -24.45 22.23 -8.73
N ALA A 51 -25.14 23.37 -8.79
CA ALA A 51 -26.22 23.58 -9.75
C ALA A 51 -25.77 24.05 -11.15
N GLN A 52 -24.50 24.45 -11.33
CA GLN A 52 -24.16 25.29 -12.47
C GLN A 52 -23.41 24.64 -13.64
N ASN A 53 -22.65 23.54 -13.54
CA ASN A 53 -21.85 23.09 -14.72
C ASN A 53 -21.55 21.59 -14.91
N ASN A 54 -22.07 20.66 -14.11
CA ASN A 54 -22.00 19.21 -14.39
C ASN A 54 -23.21 18.52 -13.75
N LEU A 55 -24.23 18.20 -14.54
CA LEU A 55 -25.61 18.05 -14.06
C LEU A 55 -25.82 16.97 -12.99
N TRP A 56 -24.99 15.93 -12.92
CA TRP A 56 -25.17 14.81 -11.98
C TRP A 56 -23.83 14.21 -11.54
N ASP A 57 -23.13 14.88 -10.61
CA ASP A 57 -21.94 14.32 -9.97
C ASP A 57 -22.31 13.30 -8.87
N ALA A 58 -21.32 12.60 -8.32
CA ALA A 58 -21.53 11.63 -7.24
C ALA A 58 -22.27 12.23 -6.03
N HIS A 59 -22.05 13.51 -5.74
CA HIS A 59 -22.77 14.21 -4.68
C HIS A 59 -24.24 14.36 -4.98
N ALA A 60 -24.55 14.87 -6.17
CA ALA A 60 -25.89 15.16 -6.57
C ALA A 60 -26.73 13.90 -6.54
N ILE A 61 -26.22 12.83 -7.14
CA ILE A 61 -26.90 11.53 -7.17
C ILE A 61 -27.11 10.99 -5.76
N LEU A 62 -26.05 10.89 -4.95
CA LEU A 62 -26.15 10.30 -3.59
C LEU A 62 -27.06 11.13 -2.67
N THR A 63 -27.05 12.46 -2.80
CA THR A 63 -27.95 13.33 -2.05
C THR A 63 -29.40 13.13 -2.46
N VAL A 64 -29.72 13.10 -3.76
CA VAL A 64 -31.10 12.85 -4.23
C VAL A 64 -31.56 11.45 -3.84
N MET A 65 -30.70 10.44 -3.96
CA MET A 65 -31.01 9.08 -3.51
C MET A 65 -31.37 9.03 -2.03
N TRP A 66 -30.64 9.77 -1.20
CA TRP A 66 -30.91 9.87 0.23
C TRP A 66 -32.24 10.56 0.54
N GLU A 67 -32.48 11.74 -0.04
CA GLU A 67 -33.68 12.54 0.24
C GLU A 67 -34.95 11.89 -0.32
N GLN A 68 -34.87 11.32 -1.53
CA GLN A 68 -36.00 10.65 -2.19
C GLN A 68 -36.07 9.15 -1.89
N TRP A 69 -35.36 8.67 -0.86
CA TRP A 69 -35.31 7.24 -0.53
C TRP A 69 -36.70 6.64 -0.34
N ASN A 70 -37.52 7.25 0.52
CA ASN A 70 -38.84 6.73 0.85
C ASN A 70 -39.85 6.90 -0.30
N ALA A 71 -39.65 7.91 -1.14
CA ALA A 71 -40.58 8.21 -2.22
C ALA A 71 -40.32 7.34 -3.47
N VAL A 72 -39.04 7.04 -3.76
CA VAL A 72 -38.61 6.44 -5.03
C VAL A 72 -37.89 5.12 -4.81
N PHE A 73 -36.77 5.15 -4.08
CA PHE A 73 -35.81 4.03 -4.09
C PHE A 73 -36.19 2.85 -3.18
N ARG A 74 -37.01 3.07 -2.13
CA ARG A 74 -37.39 2.02 -1.16
C ARG A 74 -38.11 0.81 -1.76
N TYR A 75 -38.66 0.94 -2.96
CA TYR A 75 -39.39 -0.13 -3.64
C TYR A 75 -38.49 -1.07 -4.45
N ARG A 76 -37.26 -0.65 -4.74
CA ARG A 76 -36.27 -1.39 -5.54
C ARG A 76 -35.03 -1.74 -4.74
N MET A 77 -34.68 -0.93 -3.75
CA MET A 77 -33.53 -1.09 -2.86
C MET A 77 -33.99 -1.17 -1.40
N GLY A 78 -33.32 -2.00 -0.61
CA GLY A 78 -33.65 -2.26 0.79
C GLY A 78 -32.86 -1.39 1.77
N MET A 79 -32.97 -1.71 3.05
CA MET A 79 -32.22 -0.99 4.09
C MET A 79 -30.68 -1.06 3.93
N PRO A 80 -30.07 -2.18 3.50
CA PRO A 80 -28.62 -2.24 3.30
C PRO A 80 -28.10 -1.20 2.31
N GLU A 81 -28.79 -1.03 1.17
CA GLU A 81 -28.41 -0.08 0.15
C GLU A 81 -28.54 1.37 0.64
N ARG A 82 -29.54 1.65 1.48
CA ARG A 82 -29.67 2.98 2.12
C ARG A 82 -28.45 3.31 2.98
N SER A 83 -27.96 2.34 3.74
CA SER A 83 -26.75 2.50 4.54
C SER A 83 -25.52 2.74 3.67
N LEU A 84 -25.40 2.03 2.53
CA LEU A 84 -24.32 2.26 1.56
C LEU A 84 -24.36 3.67 0.95
N VAL A 85 -25.55 4.18 0.61
CA VAL A 85 -25.71 5.56 0.11
C VAL A 85 -25.22 6.58 1.14
N SER A 86 -25.56 6.40 2.41
CA SER A 86 -25.07 7.27 3.48
C SER A 86 -23.55 7.23 3.60
N GLU A 87 -22.98 6.02 3.64
CA GLU A 87 -21.54 5.81 3.77
C GLU A 87 -20.77 6.46 2.60
N LEU A 88 -21.21 6.21 1.37
CA LEU A 88 -20.61 6.78 0.16
C LEU A 88 -20.72 8.31 0.14
N ARG A 89 -21.81 8.87 0.66
CA ARG A 89 -21.96 10.33 0.81
C ARG A 89 -20.93 10.90 1.79
N ASP A 90 -20.68 10.22 2.91
CA ASP A 90 -19.67 10.62 3.89
C ASP A 90 -18.24 10.53 3.31
N PHE A 91 -17.92 9.48 2.57
CA PHE A 91 -16.64 9.37 1.86
C PHE A 91 -16.48 10.45 0.79
N ARG A 92 -17.51 10.72 -0.03
CA ARG A 92 -17.48 11.81 -1.01
C ARG A 92 -17.27 13.15 -0.34
N ASN A 93 -17.92 13.40 0.80
CA ASN A 93 -17.78 14.65 1.53
C ASN A 93 -16.34 14.84 2.03
N ARG A 94 -15.76 13.82 2.67
CA ARG A 94 -14.34 13.81 3.07
C ARG A 94 -13.40 14.01 1.87
N TRP A 95 -13.72 13.39 0.74
CA TRP A 95 -12.95 13.50 -0.50
C TRP A 95 -12.96 14.93 -1.03
N ALA A 96 -14.11 15.61 -1.05
CA ALA A 96 -14.21 17.01 -1.45
C ALA A 96 -13.41 17.94 -0.51
N HIS A 97 -13.27 17.59 0.77
CA HIS A 97 -12.46 18.31 1.75
C HIS A 97 -10.97 17.92 1.75
N GLN A 98 -10.49 17.15 0.77
CA GLN A 98 -9.08 16.72 0.67
C GLN A 98 -8.57 16.01 1.94
N ALA A 99 -9.44 15.24 2.60
CA ALA A 99 -9.07 14.47 3.78
C ALA A 99 -7.98 13.44 3.46
N THR A 100 -7.23 13.03 4.49
CA THR A 100 -6.29 11.91 4.39
C THR A 100 -7.06 10.59 4.38
N PHE A 101 -6.70 9.70 3.46
CA PHE A 101 -7.31 8.39 3.30
C PHE A 101 -6.26 7.30 3.42
N THR A 102 -6.68 6.18 4.00
CA THR A 102 -5.89 4.95 4.08
C THR A 102 -6.20 4.03 2.89
N GLU A 103 -5.34 3.03 2.67
CA GLU A 103 -5.59 1.97 1.68
C GLU A 103 -6.88 1.18 2.00
N ASP A 104 -7.22 1.06 3.29
CA ASP A 104 -8.45 0.41 3.75
C ASP A 104 -9.69 1.26 3.48
N ASP A 105 -9.59 2.58 3.57
CA ASP A 105 -10.65 3.51 3.15
C ASP A 105 -10.95 3.37 1.66
N SER A 106 -9.91 3.36 0.82
CA SER A 106 -10.06 3.16 -0.63
C SER A 106 -10.74 1.83 -0.95
N TYR A 107 -10.32 0.74 -0.29
CA TYR A 107 -10.95 -0.57 -0.46
C TYR A 107 -12.41 -0.56 0.01
N ARG A 108 -12.71 0.09 1.14
CA ARG A 108 -14.08 0.22 1.66
C ARG A 108 -14.99 0.96 0.68
N VAL A 109 -14.53 2.09 0.13
CA VAL A 109 -15.29 2.84 -0.89
C VAL A 109 -15.57 1.99 -2.11
N LEU A 110 -14.57 1.27 -2.61
CA LEU A 110 -14.73 0.38 -3.76
C LEU A 110 -15.75 -0.74 -3.46
N ASP A 111 -15.70 -1.37 -2.28
CA ASP A 111 -16.67 -2.40 -1.88
C ASP A 111 -18.10 -1.85 -1.78
N SER A 112 -18.25 -0.69 -1.14
CA SER A 112 -19.55 -0.04 -0.96
C SER A 112 -20.14 0.42 -2.29
N ALA A 113 -19.32 0.95 -3.20
CA ALA A 113 -19.72 1.28 -4.56
C ALA A 113 -20.14 0.03 -5.36
N GLN A 114 -19.35 -1.05 -5.29
CA GLN A 114 -19.66 -2.31 -5.99
C GLN A 114 -21.02 -2.87 -5.58
N ARG A 115 -21.30 -2.93 -4.27
CA ARG A 115 -22.57 -3.45 -3.75
C ARG A 115 -23.76 -2.60 -4.18
N LEU A 116 -23.60 -1.28 -4.20
CA LEU A 116 -24.65 -0.38 -4.65
C LEU A 116 -24.90 -0.48 -6.16
N LEU A 117 -23.83 -0.59 -6.97
CA LEU A 117 -23.91 -0.81 -8.42
C LEU A 117 -24.57 -2.16 -8.75
N LEU A 118 -24.27 -3.20 -7.99
CA LEU A 118 -24.90 -4.51 -8.12
C LEU A 118 -26.41 -4.42 -7.87
N ALA A 119 -26.83 -3.71 -6.82
CA ALA A 119 -28.24 -3.48 -6.54
C ALA A 119 -28.95 -2.62 -7.62
N ALA A 120 -28.20 -1.74 -8.29
CA ALA A 120 -28.69 -0.93 -9.41
C ALA A 120 -28.75 -1.70 -10.75
N GLY A 121 -28.10 -2.87 -10.84
CA GLY A 121 -28.01 -3.69 -12.06
C GLY A 121 -26.94 -3.22 -13.05
N ALA A 122 -25.93 -2.48 -12.60
CA ALA A 122 -24.85 -1.92 -13.43
C ALA A 122 -23.68 -2.92 -13.55
N VAL A 123 -23.85 -3.96 -14.37
CA VAL A 123 -22.93 -5.12 -14.42
C VAL A 123 -21.52 -4.74 -14.89
N ASP A 124 -21.41 -3.93 -15.94
CA ASP A 124 -20.10 -3.54 -16.51
C ASP A 124 -19.28 -2.70 -15.50
N GLU A 125 -19.93 -1.79 -14.78
CA GLU A 125 -19.29 -1.00 -13.72
C GLU A 125 -18.92 -1.83 -12.49
N VAL A 126 -19.68 -2.89 -12.18
CA VAL A 126 -19.36 -3.82 -11.10
C VAL A 126 -18.04 -4.55 -11.39
N GLU A 127 -17.85 -5.02 -12.62
CA GLU A 127 -16.61 -5.68 -13.06
C GLU A 127 -15.43 -4.71 -13.01
N GLU A 128 -15.61 -3.46 -13.48
CA GLU A 128 -14.54 -2.46 -13.41
C GLU A 128 -14.13 -2.12 -11.96
N ILE A 129 -15.10 -2.04 -11.03
CA ILE A 129 -14.79 -1.84 -9.61
C ILE A 129 -14.09 -3.08 -9.03
N GLU A 130 -14.46 -4.29 -9.45
CA GLU A 130 -13.82 -5.53 -9.01
C GLU A 130 -12.33 -5.56 -9.38
N ASP A 131 -12.00 -5.23 -10.62
CA ASP A 131 -10.61 -5.11 -11.09
C ASP A 131 -9.81 -4.12 -10.23
N ARG A 132 -10.41 -2.98 -9.91
CA ARG A 132 -9.79 -1.96 -9.05
C ARG A 132 -9.59 -2.47 -7.62
N LYS A 133 -10.53 -3.25 -7.07
CA LYS A 133 -10.37 -3.89 -5.75
C LYS A 133 -9.23 -4.90 -5.76
N ILE A 134 -9.14 -5.72 -6.80
CA ILE A 134 -8.07 -6.70 -6.96
C ILE A 134 -6.71 -6.00 -7.05
N GLU A 135 -6.62 -4.87 -7.77
CA GLU A 135 -5.38 -4.07 -7.83
C GLU A 135 -4.93 -3.59 -6.44
N VAL A 136 -5.85 -3.04 -5.65
CA VAL A 136 -5.57 -2.59 -4.28
C VAL A 136 -5.10 -3.76 -3.40
N LEU A 137 -5.82 -4.90 -3.46
CA LEU A 137 -5.44 -6.08 -2.69
C LEU A 137 -4.10 -6.66 -3.11
N ARG A 138 -3.81 -6.72 -4.42
CA ARG A 138 -2.53 -7.21 -4.96
C ARG A 138 -1.37 -6.36 -4.44
N SER A 139 -1.50 -5.04 -4.50
CA SER A 139 -0.51 -4.11 -3.96
C SER A 139 -0.28 -4.33 -2.45
N LYS A 140 -1.37 -4.38 -1.68
CA LYS A 140 -1.32 -4.56 -0.22
C LYS A 140 -0.68 -5.88 0.19
N LEU A 141 -1.11 -6.98 -0.42
CA LEU A 141 -0.60 -8.32 -0.14
C LEU A 141 0.84 -8.48 -0.60
N GLY A 142 1.17 -8.01 -1.81
CA GLY A 142 2.53 -8.01 -2.32
C GLY A 142 3.49 -7.31 -1.36
N ARG A 143 3.10 -6.15 -0.82
CA ARG A 143 3.90 -5.45 0.20
C ARG A 143 4.08 -6.27 1.48
N ARG A 144 3.02 -6.83 2.05
CA ARG A 144 3.13 -7.65 3.28
C ARG A 144 3.99 -8.88 3.09
N VAL A 145 3.81 -9.59 1.98
CA VAL A 145 4.61 -10.78 1.65
C VAL A 145 6.08 -10.40 1.51
N ASN A 146 6.39 -9.30 0.82
CA ASN A 146 7.77 -8.84 0.65
C ASN A 146 8.40 -8.42 1.99
N GLU A 147 7.67 -7.71 2.85
CA GLU A 147 8.14 -7.33 4.19
C GLU A 147 8.44 -8.58 5.06
N GLU A 148 7.56 -9.58 5.03
CA GLU A 148 7.75 -10.82 5.77
C GLU A 148 8.92 -11.64 5.23
N GLN A 149 9.04 -11.77 3.91
CA GLN A 149 10.16 -12.46 3.27
C GLN A 149 11.50 -11.77 3.56
N ALA A 150 11.55 -10.45 3.51
CA ALA A 150 12.74 -9.68 3.86
C ALA A 150 13.12 -9.91 5.33
N ARG A 151 12.14 -9.92 6.24
CA ARG A 151 12.35 -10.20 7.66
C ARG A 151 12.91 -11.61 7.89
N VAL A 152 12.34 -12.63 7.24
CA VAL A 152 12.78 -14.03 7.37
C VAL A 152 14.20 -14.20 6.83
N ARG A 153 14.49 -13.71 5.61
CA ARG A 153 15.83 -13.77 5.02
C ARG A 153 16.85 -13.07 5.89
N PHE A 154 16.52 -11.87 6.38
CA PHE A 154 17.41 -11.13 7.27
C PHE A 154 17.68 -11.88 8.58
N ASN A 155 16.66 -12.48 9.18
CA ASN A 155 16.84 -13.25 10.41
C ASN A 155 17.72 -14.48 10.20
N HIS A 156 17.60 -15.15 9.06
CA HIS A 156 18.45 -16.29 8.72
C HIS A 156 19.92 -15.88 8.59
N VAL A 157 20.21 -14.80 7.85
CA VAL A 157 21.59 -14.30 7.70
C VAL A 157 22.13 -13.84 9.04
N ARG A 158 21.33 -13.10 9.84
CA ARG A 158 21.71 -12.68 11.20
C ARG A 158 22.08 -13.88 12.08
N LEU A 159 21.25 -14.92 12.09
CA LEU A 159 21.50 -16.12 12.88
C LEU A 159 22.77 -16.84 12.40
N THR A 160 22.97 -16.95 11.09
CA THR A 160 24.17 -17.56 10.49
C THR A 160 25.43 -16.86 10.96
N ASP A 161 25.45 -15.52 10.93
CA ASP A 161 26.60 -14.73 11.37
C ASP A 161 26.86 -14.85 12.89
N VAL A 162 25.80 -14.81 13.71
CA VAL A 162 25.92 -14.97 15.17
C VAL A 162 26.48 -16.36 15.51
N VAL A 163 25.97 -17.41 14.87
CA VAL A 163 26.48 -18.78 15.07
C VAL A 163 27.94 -18.87 14.66
N LEU A 164 28.32 -18.29 13.51
CA LEU A 164 29.71 -18.25 13.05
C LEU A 164 30.61 -17.53 14.06
N TYR A 165 30.21 -16.38 14.58
CA TYR A 165 30.98 -15.62 15.59
C TYR A 165 31.13 -16.39 16.90
N VAL A 166 30.08 -17.09 17.35
CA VAL A 166 30.15 -17.94 18.55
C VAL A 166 31.12 -19.11 18.33
N ILE A 167 31.01 -19.83 17.21
CA ILE A 167 31.89 -20.96 16.89
C ILE A 167 33.35 -20.50 16.81
N CYS A 168 33.62 -19.43 16.06
CA CYS A 168 34.98 -18.87 15.93
C CYS A 168 35.54 -18.38 17.27
N GLY A 169 34.74 -17.66 18.05
CA GLY A 169 35.14 -17.18 19.38
C GLY A 169 35.49 -18.33 20.34
N VAL A 170 34.65 -19.36 20.40
CA VAL A 170 34.89 -20.54 21.25
C VAL A 170 36.13 -21.32 20.78
N ALA A 171 36.30 -21.52 19.48
CA ALA A 171 37.46 -22.24 18.94
C ALA A 171 38.78 -21.52 19.24
N ILE A 172 38.83 -20.19 19.09
CA ILE A 172 40.03 -19.38 19.39
C ILE A 172 40.36 -19.41 20.88
N ILE A 173 39.35 -19.21 21.75
CA ILE A 173 39.53 -19.26 23.20
C ILE A 173 40.02 -20.66 23.64
N SER A 174 39.39 -21.72 23.13
CA SER A 174 39.77 -23.10 23.45
C SER A 174 41.20 -23.41 23.01
N THR A 175 41.57 -23.04 21.78
CA THR A 175 42.93 -23.27 21.26
C THR A 175 43.98 -22.52 22.07
N THR A 176 43.70 -21.27 22.45
CA THR A 176 44.60 -20.44 23.27
C THR A 176 44.84 -21.08 24.63
N PHE A 177 43.78 -21.60 25.25
CA PHE A 177 43.86 -22.27 26.55
C PHE A 177 44.61 -23.61 26.47
N LEU A 178 44.36 -24.41 25.42
CA LEU A 178 45.00 -25.70 25.23
C LEU A 178 46.51 -25.58 24.96
N VAL A 179 46.94 -24.60 24.17
CA VAL A 179 48.35 -24.46 23.77
C VAL A 179 49.19 -23.77 24.84
N PHE A 180 48.66 -22.74 25.50
CA PHE A 180 49.45 -21.86 26.38
C PHE A 180 49.02 -21.85 27.84
N GLY A 181 47.90 -22.52 28.20
CA GLY A 181 47.30 -22.44 29.52
C GLY A 181 48.15 -22.99 30.66
N ALA A 182 49.06 -23.93 30.38
CA ALA A 182 49.92 -24.55 31.40
C ALA A 182 51.16 -23.71 31.75
N THR A 183 51.60 -22.81 30.85
CA THR A 183 52.90 -22.12 30.97
C THR A 183 52.77 -20.61 31.21
N HIS A 184 51.73 -19.97 30.67
CA HIS A 184 51.58 -18.51 30.71
C HIS A 184 50.15 -18.06 31.03
N LEU A 185 49.73 -18.24 32.30
CA LEU A 185 48.36 -17.94 32.73
C LEU A 185 47.95 -16.48 32.52
N GLY A 186 48.82 -15.51 32.85
CA GLY A 186 48.52 -14.08 32.73
C GLY A 186 48.21 -13.63 31.30
N PRO A 187 49.13 -13.84 30.33
CA PRO A 187 48.89 -13.50 28.93
C PRO A 187 47.66 -14.20 28.31
N VAL A 188 47.42 -15.46 28.66
CA VAL A 188 46.26 -16.24 28.18
C VAL A 188 44.94 -15.60 28.60
N LEU A 189 44.83 -15.12 29.85
CA LEU A 189 43.63 -14.46 30.34
C LEU A 189 43.36 -13.13 29.62
N LEU A 190 44.39 -12.34 29.35
CA LEU A 190 44.25 -11.08 28.60
C LEU A 190 43.78 -11.31 27.17
N ILE A 191 44.39 -12.28 26.46
CA ILE A 191 44.01 -12.61 25.08
C ILE A 191 42.57 -13.13 25.05
N THR A 192 42.22 -14.03 25.97
CA THR A 192 40.87 -14.60 26.07
C THR A 192 39.82 -13.52 26.33
N ALA A 193 40.09 -12.60 27.26
CA ALA A 193 39.18 -11.49 27.58
C ALA A 193 39.00 -10.55 26.37
N PHE A 194 40.08 -10.23 25.67
CA PHE A 194 40.02 -9.41 24.46
C PHE A 194 39.22 -10.08 23.34
N THR A 195 39.48 -11.36 23.07
CA THR A 195 38.73 -12.14 22.07
C THR A 195 37.24 -12.20 22.42
N ALA A 196 36.90 -12.51 23.67
CA ALA A 196 35.51 -12.54 24.13
C ALA A 196 34.82 -11.17 23.97
N PHE A 197 35.53 -10.08 24.28
CA PHE A 197 35.01 -8.72 24.09
C PHE A 197 34.74 -8.39 22.62
N VAL A 198 35.68 -8.69 21.71
CA VAL A 198 35.53 -8.39 20.28
C VAL A 198 34.38 -9.19 19.66
N PHE A 199 34.33 -10.51 19.88
CA PHE A 199 33.23 -11.33 19.36
C PHE A 199 31.89 -10.98 20.02
N GLY A 200 31.89 -10.68 21.32
CA GLY A 200 30.70 -10.17 22.02
C GLY A 200 30.18 -8.86 21.42
N TYR A 201 31.09 -7.94 21.08
CA TYR A 201 30.74 -6.69 20.41
C TYR A 201 30.17 -6.92 19.01
N PHE A 202 30.76 -7.80 18.20
CA PHE A 202 30.22 -8.12 16.86
C PHE A 202 28.86 -8.83 16.92
N ILE A 203 28.65 -9.73 17.88
CA ILE A 203 27.34 -10.34 18.13
C ILE A 203 26.33 -9.27 18.53
N TYR A 204 26.69 -8.37 19.45
CA TYR A 204 25.83 -7.26 19.86
C TYR A 204 25.45 -6.37 18.67
N GLN A 205 26.42 -5.99 17.84
CA GLN A 205 26.19 -5.19 16.64
C GLN A 205 25.26 -5.91 15.64
N ARG A 206 25.39 -7.24 15.51
CA ARG A 206 24.58 -8.03 14.57
C ARG A 206 23.15 -8.25 15.06
N VAL A 207 22.97 -8.47 16.36
CA VAL A 207 21.64 -8.66 17.00
C VAL A 207 20.85 -7.36 17.01
N THR A 208 21.52 -6.22 17.23
CA THR A 208 20.88 -4.89 17.24
C THR A 208 20.66 -4.30 15.84
N ALA A 209 21.12 -4.98 14.78
CA ALA A 209 20.90 -4.52 13.41
C ALA A 209 19.42 -4.57 13.01
N THR A 210 18.93 -3.45 12.46
CA THR A 210 17.59 -3.30 11.92
C THR A 210 17.43 -4.07 10.61
N THR A 211 16.21 -4.56 10.35
CA THR A 211 15.88 -5.22 9.09
C THR A 211 16.07 -4.26 7.93
N PRO A 212 16.96 -4.54 6.96
CA PRO A 212 17.10 -3.70 5.79
C PRO A 212 15.83 -3.74 4.94
N VAL A 213 15.43 -2.59 4.39
CA VAL A 213 14.32 -2.46 3.43
C VAL A 213 14.83 -2.79 2.01
N TYR A 214 15.58 -3.90 1.85
CA TYR A 214 16.11 -4.32 0.56
C TYR A 214 15.37 -5.58 0.11
N GLY A 215 14.49 -5.41 -0.88
CA GLY A 215 13.70 -6.49 -1.45
C GLY A 215 13.04 -6.07 -2.75
N VAL A 216 12.70 -7.06 -3.57
CA VAL A 216 11.86 -6.89 -4.75
C VAL A 216 10.55 -6.31 -4.29
N ARG A 217 10.19 -5.10 -4.75
CA ARG A 217 8.89 -4.51 -4.44
C ARG A 217 8.31 -3.83 -5.66
N GLU A 218 6.99 -3.73 -5.71
CA GLU A 218 6.34 -2.96 -6.77
C GLU A 218 6.28 -1.48 -6.38
N CYS A 219 6.59 -0.61 -7.32
CA CYS A 219 6.45 0.82 -7.11
C CYS A 219 4.97 1.21 -7.06
N GLN A 220 4.54 1.88 -5.99
CA GLN A 220 3.16 2.35 -5.82
C GLN A 220 2.69 3.37 -6.87
N LYS A 221 3.60 3.99 -7.64
CA LYS A 221 3.25 5.00 -8.65
C LYS A 221 3.16 4.41 -10.07
N CYS A 222 4.00 3.44 -10.42
CA CYS A 222 4.05 2.88 -11.78
C CYS A 222 3.84 1.37 -11.86
N SER A 223 3.62 0.70 -10.73
CA SER A 223 3.44 -0.75 -10.59
C SER A 223 4.56 -1.60 -11.21
N LYS A 224 5.73 -0.99 -11.49
CA LYS A 224 6.92 -1.70 -11.94
C LYS A 224 7.68 -2.25 -10.74
N VAL A 225 8.24 -3.44 -10.92
CA VAL A 225 9.14 -4.06 -9.94
C VAL A 225 10.43 -3.24 -9.83
N ILE A 226 10.80 -2.90 -8.60
CA ILE A 226 11.99 -2.11 -8.24
C ILE A 226 12.78 -2.80 -7.12
N TYR A 227 14.08 -2.56 -7.14
CA TYR A 227 15.05 -3.12 -6.19
C TYR A 227 15.71 -2.05 -5.31
N SER A 228 15.54 -0.77 -5.66
CA SER A 228 16.15 0.40 -5.01
C SER A 228 15.16 1.13 -4.12
N GLU A 229 15.62 1.83 -3.07
CA GLU A 229 14.76 2.62 -2.16
C GLU A 229 13.88 3.64 -2.90
N VAL A 230 14.43 4.30 -3.92
CA VAL A 230 13.69 5.21 -4.81
C VAL A 230 13.39 4.52 -6.13
N CYS A 231 12.19 4.72 -6.69
CA CYS A 231 11.80 4.11 -7.97
C CYS A 231 12.51 4.79 -9.16
N PRO A 232 13.37 4.08 -9.90
CA PRO A 232 14.14 4.66 -11.01
C PRO A 232 13.27 5.05 -12.22
N TYR A 233 12.04 4.53 -12.29
CA TYR A 233 11.10 4.84 -13.38
C TYR A 233 10.26 6.09 -13.09
N CYS A 234 10.01 6.39 -11.82
CA CYS A 234 9.16 7.50 -11.41
C CYS A 234 9.94 8.77 -11.11
N ASP A 235 11.20 8.61 -10.72
CA ASP A 235 12.16 9.66 -10.46
C ASP A 235 13.51 9.19 -11.04
N PRO A 236 13.70 9.33 -12.36
CA PRO A 236 14.93 8.87 -12.99
C PRO A 236 16.10 9.69 -12.43
N PRO A 237 17.22 9.06 -12.05
CA PRO A 237 18.37 9.78 -11.54
C PRO A 237 18.81 10.81 -12.58
N SER A 238 18.95 12.08 -12.16
CA SER A 238 19.46 13.12 -13.04
C SER A 238 20.84 12.69 -13.55
N ARG A 239 21.01 12.58 -14.87
CA ARG A 239 22.32 12.41 -15.50
C ARG A 239 23.13 13.69 -15.27
N SER A 240 23.69 13.86 -14.07
CA SER A 240 24.74 14.83 -13.82
C SER A 240 25.62 14.37 -12.66
N SER A 241 26.92 14.36 -12.95
CA SER A 241 28.03 14.32 -12.01
C SER A 241 28.31 12.96 -11.35
N SER A 242 29.20 12.22 -11.99
CA SER A 242 30.25 11.46 -11.32
C SER A 242 30.85 12.27 -10.16
N SER A 243 30.34 12.04 -8.95
CA SER A 243 31.05 12.35 -7.71
C SER A 243 31.30 11.03 -6.99
N ILE A 244 32.58 10.69 -6.98
CA ILE A 244 33.22 9.71 -6.11
C ILE A 244 32.63 9.88 -4.70
N ILE A 245 31.83 8.92 -4.25
CA ILE A 245 31.40 8.86 -2.85
C ILE A 245 32.62 8.51 -2.02
N ASN A 246 33.18 9.53 -1.36
CA ASN A 246 34.02 9.38 -0.19
C ASN A 246 33.29 8.48 0.82
N GLY A 247 33.87 7.32 1.09
CA GLY A 247 33.40 6.38 2.10
C GLY A 247 33.41 7.00 3.50
N ARG A 248 32.22 7.34 4.00
CA ARG A 248 31.92 7.33 5.43
C ARG A 248 30.56 6.68 5.63
N GLY A 249 30.62 5.36 5.62
CA GLY A 249 29.53 4.47 5.99
C GLY A 249 30.13 3.08 6.00
N SER A 250 30.50 2.60 7.19
CA SER A 250 30.96 1.22 7.39
C SER A 250 29.82 0.25 7.07
N SER A 251 29.61 -0.03 5.79
CA SER A 251 28.94 -1.23 5.32
C SER A 251 30.03 -2.14 4.77
N LEU A 252 30.17 -3.33 5.36
CA LEU A 252 30.94 -4.42 4.78
C LEU A 252 30.49 -4.60 3.32
N MET A 253 31.36 -4.17 2.39
CA MET A 253 31.28 -4.50 0.98
C MET A 253 31.31 -6.01 0.85
N PHE A 254 30.19 -6.61 0.45
CA PHE A 254 30.22 -7.89 -0.24
C PHE A 254 30.42 -7.61 -1.75
N PRO A 255 31.13 -8.49 -2.47
CA PRO A 255 31.52 -8.25 -3.86
C PRO A 255 30.29 -8.20 -4.78
N PRO A 256 30.41 -7.55 -5.95
CA PRO A 256 29.34 -7.50 -6.94
C PRO A 256 28.99 -8.92 -7.41
N PHE A 257 27.70 -9.24 -7.43
CA PHE A 257 27.18 -10.46 -8.05
C PHE A 257 27.60 -10.49 -9.52
N ARG A 258 28.24 -11.60 -9.93
CA ARG A 258 28.51 -11.90 -11.35
C ARG A 258 27.18 -11.96 -12.09
N ASP A 259 27.13 -11.25 -13.22
CA ASP A 259 26.03 -11.31 -14.17
C ASP A 259 25.74 -12.76 -14.56
N VAL A 260 24.46 -13.14 -14.49
CA VAL A 260 23.95 -14.35 -15.14
C VAL A 260 23.71 -14.00 -16.60
N PRO A 261 24.38 -14.65 -17.57
CA PRO A 261 24.12 -14.39 -18.98
C PRO A 261 22.71 -14.88 -19.35
N THR A 262 21.88 -13.96 -19.81
CA THR A 262 20.63 -14.24 -20.49
C THR A 262 20.94 -14.62 -21.94
N GLU A 263 21.29 -15.88 -22.18
CA GLU A 263 21.29 -16.43 -23.53
C GLU A 263 19.88 -16.95 -23.85
N VAL A 264 19.04 -16.07 -24.40
CA VAL A 264 17.88 -16.48 -25.19
C VAL A 264 18.40 -16.72 -26.60
N LYS A 265 18.51 -17.98 -27.01
CA LYS A 265 18.68 -18.34 -28.42
C LYS A 265 17.30 -18.49 -29.08
N PRO A 266 17.20 -18.18 -30.38
CA PRO A 266 15.94 -18.07 -31.12
C PRO A 266 15.24 -19.42 -31.32
#